data_AF-A0A1X0G5I6-F1
#
_entry.id   AF-A0A1X0G5I6-F1
#
_cell.length_a   1.000
_cell.length_b   1.000
_cell.length_c   1.000
_cell.angle_alpha   90.00
_cell.angle_beta   90.00
_cell.angle_gamma   90.00
#
_symmetry.space_group_name_H-M   'P 1'
#
loop_
_entity.id
_entity.type
_entity.pdbx_description
1 polymer ?
#
loop_
_entity_poly.entity_id
_entity_poly.type
_entity_poly.pdbx_seq_one_letter_code
_entity_poly.pdbx_strand_id
1 'polypeptide(L)' 'MREIAGKIFLTGEEAGVPPPSPEKLARARQLLDEFQEKVDAVADEDRPTEISPKFWDDVSGTEYDPRRKDR' A
#
# COMPACT_ATOMS: atom_id res chain seq x y z
N MET A 1 -20.27 6.04 1.32
CA MET A 1 -20.09 4.69 1.89
C MET A 1 -20.26 3.65 0.79
N ARG A 2 -19.25 2.79 0.61
CA ARG A 2 -19.29 1.67 -0.35
C ARG A 2 -18.85 0.39 0.36
N GLU A 3 -19.56 -0.72 0.15
CA GLU A 3 -19.14 -2.04 0.64
C GLU A 3 -18.49 -2.83 -0.50
N ILE A 4 -17.29 -3.33 -0.27
CA ILE A 4 -16.50 -4.10 -1.23
C ILE A 4 -15.83 -5.25 -0.48
N ALA A 5 -16.06 -6.49 -0.90
CA ALA A 5 -15.51 -7.69 -0.26
C ALA A 5 -15.75 -7.77 1.26
N GLY A 6 -16.95 -7.41 1.74
CA GLY A 6 -17.29 -7.37 3.16
C GLY A 6 -16.58 -6.27 3.97
N LYS A 7 -15.89 -5.33 3.31
CA LYS A 7 -15.25 -4.16 3.92
C LYS A 7 -16.01 -2.90 3.56
N ILE A 8 -16.13 -2.01 4.53
CA ILE A 8 -16.75 -0.69 4.35
C ILE A 8 -15.66 0.33 4.05
N PHE A 9 -15.79 1.02 2.92
CA PHE A 9 -14.93 2.12 2.52
C PHE A 9 -15.66 3.45 2.72
N LEU A 10 -15.01 4.33 3.47
CA LEU A 10 -15.48 5.67 3.81
C LEU A 10 -14.48 6.72 3.32
N THR A 11 -14.98 7.90 2.96
CA THR A 11 -14.12 9.09 2.85
C THR A 11 -13.72 9.58 4.25
N GLY A 12 -12.69 10.44 4.33
CA GLY A 12 -12.31 11.05 5.61
C GLY A 12 -13.47 11.82 6.26
N GLU A 13 -14.27 12.52 5.47
CA GLU A 13 -15.49 13.22 5.91
C GLU A 13 -16.54 12.25 6.46
N GLU A 14 -16.83 11.16 5.73
CA GLU A 14 -17.80 10.14 6.16
C GLU A 14 -17.36 9.41 7.44
N ALA A 15 -16.04 9.26 7.64
CA ALA A 15 -15.47 8.66 8.83
C ALA A 15 -15.30 9.65 10.00
N GLY A 16 -15.59 10.95 9.79
CA GLY A 16 -15.35 12.00 10.79
C GLY A 16 -13.87 12.17 11.13
N VAL A 17 -12.97 11.78 10.23
CA VAL A 17 -11.51 11.83 10.45
C VAL A 17 -10.99 13.16 9.91
N PRO A 18 -10.41 14.02 10.75
CA PRO A 18 -9.83 15.27 10.28
C PRO A 18 -8.59 15.00 9.40
N PRO A 19 -8.24 15.92 8.49
CA PRO A 19 -7.02 15.79 7.71
C PRO A 19 -5.79 15.70 8.62
N PRO A 20 -4.71 15.03 8.18
CA PRO A 20 -3.47 14.97 8.94
C PRO A 20 -2.92 16.37 9.26
N SER A 21 -2.36 16.54 10.45
CA SER A 21 -1.71 17.81 10.81
C SER A 21 -0.42 18.03 10.00
N PRO A 22 0.01 19.29 9.82
CA PRO A 22 1.29 19.60 9.17
C PRO A 22 2.48 18.85 9.77
N GLU A 23 2.53 18.70 11.10
CA GLU A 23 3.58 17.95 11.80
C GLU A 23 3.58 16.46 11.44
N LYS A 24 2.40 15.84 11.33
CA LYS A 24 2.28 14.44 10.89
C LYS A 24 2.77 14.26 9.46
N LEU A 25 2.46 15.21 8.59
CA LEU A 25 2.93 15.20 7.20
C LEU A 25 4.45 15.37 7.12
N ALA A 26 5.01 16.31 7.89
CA ALA A 26 6.46 16.53 7.95
C ALA A 26 7.20 15.26 8.45
N ARG A 27 6.69 14.64 9.52
CA ARG A 27 7.24 13.38 10.04
C ARG A 27 7.13 12.25 9.02
N ALA A 28 5.98 12.10 8.35
CA ALA A 28 5.80 11.07 7.33
C ALA A 28 6.77 11.28 6.16
N ARG A 29 7.01 12.54 5.78
CA ARG A 29 7.98 12.88 4.74
C ARG A 29 9.40 12.49 5.13
N GLN A 30 9.81 12.85 6.34
CA GLN A 30 11.12 12.48 6.87
C GLN A 30 11.34 10.96 6.85
N LEU A 31 10.36 10.19 7.34
CA LEU A 31 10.46 8.72 7.35
C LEU A 31 10.59 8.14 5.94
N LEU A 32 9.90 8.73 4.97
CA LEU A 32 9.98 8.31 3.57
C LEU A 32 11.35 8.63 2.98
N ASP A 33 11.87 9.83 3.24
CA ASP A 33 13.19 10.25 2.77
C ASP A 33 14.30 9.34 3.37
N GLU A 34 14.24 9.05 4.68
CA GLU A 34 15.16 8.11 5.36
C GLU A 34 15.08 6.68 4.79
N PHE A 35 13.90 6.25 4.36
CA PHE A 35 13.75 4.95 3.70
C PHE A 35 14.35 4.98 2.29
N GLN A 36 14.11 6.06 1.53
CA GLN A 36 14.65 6.21 0.19
C GLN A 36 16.18 6.21 0.20
N GLU A 37 16.81 6.87 1.16
CA GLU A 37 18.28 6.83 1.33
C GLU A 37 18.80 5.39 1.47
N LYS A 38 18.09 4.53 2.20
CA LYS A 38 18.48 3.11 2.36
C LYS A 38 18.31 2.33 1.07
N VAL A 39 17.27 2.61 0.29
CA VAL A 39 17.04 1.99 -1.02
C VAL A 39 18.10 2.44 -2.03
N ASP A 40 18.42 3.73 -2.05
CA ASP A 40 19.39 4.32 -2.97
C ASP A 40 20.82 3.84 -2.67
N ALA A 41 21.12 3.55 -1.40
CA ALA A 41 22.41 2.98 -0.99
C ALA A 41 22.61 1.51 -1.43
N VAL A 42 21.57 0.81 -1.90
CA VAL A 42 21.71 -0.55 -2.43
C VAL A 42 22.40 -0.50 -3.79
N ALA A 43 23.57 -1.11 -3.87
CA ALA A 43 24.35 -1.25 -5.10
C ALA A 43 23.56 -2.00 -6.17
N ASP A 44 23.74 -1.64 -7.45
CA ASP A 44 22.96 -2.22 -8.54
C ASP A 44 23.13 -3.73 -8.66
N GLU A 45 24.29 -4.28 -8.30
CA GLU A 45 24.57 -5.71 -8.30
C GLU A 45 23.79 -6.47 -7.21
N ASP A 46 23.47 -5.79 -6.11
CA ASP A 46 22.71 -6.35 -4.98
C ASP A 46 21.20 -6.15 -5.15
N ARG A 47 20.77 -5.38 -6.17
CA ARG A 47 19.34 -5.19 -6.46
C ARG A 47 18.77 -6.47 -7.07
N PRO A 48 17.69 -7.04 -6.49
CA PRO A 48 17.05 -8.20 -7.06
C PRO A 48 16.45 -7.85 -8.42
N THR A 49 17.01 -8.39 -9.49
CA THR A 49 16.51 -8.25 -10.87
C THR A 49 15.43 -9.28 -11.19
N GLU A 50 15.43 -10.41 -10.47
CA GLU A 50 14.43 -11.45 -10.57
C GLU A 50 13.63 -11.54 -9.26
N ILE A 51 12.33 -11.28 -9.36
CA ILE A 51 11.40 -11.41 -8.23
C ILE A 51 10.73 -12.78 -8.34
N SER A 52 10.83 -13.59 -7.29
CA SER A 52 10.20 -14.91 -7.24
C SER A 52 8.70 -14.80 -7.58
N PRO A 53 8.14 -15.69 -8.43
CA PRO A 53 6.71 -15.75 -8.64
C PRO A 53 5.92 -15.90 -7.34
N LYS A 54 6.49 -16.56 -6.31
CA LYS A 54 5.87 -16.70 -4.99
C LYS A 54 5.63 -15.37 -4.26
N PHE A 55 6.47 -14.37 -4.54
CA PHE A 55 6.27 -13.01 -4.02
C PHE A 55 4.96 -12.39 -4.55
N TRP A 56 4.61 -12.71 -5.80
CA TRP A 56 3.35 -12.30 -6.42
C TRP A 56 2.18 -13.25 -6.09
N ASP A 57 2.49 -14.53 -5.84
CA ASP A 57 1.51 -15.58 -5.57
C ASP A 57 0.72 -15.34 -4.28
N ASP A 58 1.35 -14.75 -3.25
CA ASP A 58 0.74 -14.53 -1.93
C ASP A 58 -0.49 -13.59 -1.96
N VAL A 59 -0.62 -12.80 -3.03
CA VAL A 59 -1.80 -11.95 -3.30
C VAL A 59 -2.65 -12.50 -4.45
N SER A 60 -2.07 -13.29 -5.34
CA SER A 60 -2.75 -13.81 -6.53
C SER A 60 -3.90 -14.74 -6.12
N GLY A 61 -5.11 -14.46 -6.62
CA GLY A 61 -6.32 -15.22 -6.26
C GLY A 61 -7.03 -14.77 -4.98
N THR A 62 -6.44 -13.87 -4.19
CA THR A 62 -7.14 -13.16 -3.08
C THR A 62 -7.71 -11.80 -3.51
N GLU A 63 -7.35 -11.36 -4.71
CA GLU A 63 -7.82 -10.10 -5.31
C GLU A 63 -9.34 -10.13 -5.52
N TYR A 64 -10.01 -9.09 -5.04
CA TYR A 64 -11.43 -8.90 -5.30
C TYR A 64 -11.67 -8.59 -6.78
N ASP A 65 -12.26 -9.52 -7.52
CA ASP A 65 -12.78 -9.29 -8.88
C ASP A 65 -14.30 -9.11 -8.83
N PRO A 66 -14.84 -7.90 -9.03
CA PRO A 66 -16.29 -7.65 -8.98
C PRO A 66 -17.08 -8.38 -10.08
N ARG A 67 -16.40 -9.00 -11.06
CA ARG A 67 -17.00 -9.79 -12.13
C ARG A 67 -16.94 -11.29 -11.88
N ARG A 68 -16.11 -11.75 -10.93
CA ARG A 68 -16.15 -13.13 -10.42
C ARG A 68 -17.34 -13.21 -9.46
N LYS A 69 -18.48 -13.64 -9.98
CA LYS A 69 -19.56 -14.13 -9.11
C LYS A 69 -19.05 -15.38 -8.40
N ASP A 70 -19.10 -15.39 -7.07
CA ASP A 70 -18.82 -16.57 -6.25
C ASP A 70 -19.42 -17.82 -6.91
N ARG A 71 -18.57 -18.82 -7.14
CA ARG A 71 -18.99 -20.17 -7.53
C ARG A 71 -19.25 -20.98 -6.27
#